data_AF-A0A954HGW4-F1
#
_entry.id   AF-A0A954HGW4-F1
#
_cell.length_a   1.000
_cell.length_b   1.000
_cell.length_c   1.000
_cell.angle_alpha   90.00
_cell.angle_beta   90.00
_cell.angle_gamma   90.00
#
_symmetry.space_group_name_H-M   'P 1'
#
loop_
_entity.id
_entity.type
_entity.pdbx_description
1 polymer ?
#
loop_
_entity_poly.entity_id
_entity_poly.type
_entity_poly.pdbx_seq_one_letter_code
_entity_poly.pdbx_strand_id
1 'polypeptide(L)'
;REIFDAPDIDMERRFRATTSRIVLDLDDGVFLRYPEKFEKLVPLADLVICGNPFIEEWIKPRNENTIIIPTCVEMAQYPPKPEPGTSTGIPRIGWIGTTGNLRYLQAASGGLRKLAERTSFELHIIVPDIGPLKEVDLSGVKVVHQPWDKRREVDQLLQLDVGLMPLFEGETWDKYKCGLKLIQYMACGIPAVASPVGVNAHIVEHGQNSFLARTDDEWTENLGQLVESAELRKEIGTAARKTVAEKYSIEANFPRYEQALMQLCQQKSG
;
A
#
# COMPACT_ATOMS: atom_id res chain seq x y z
N ARG A 1 17.31 5.64 4.56
CA ARG A 1 17.46 6.20 5.92
C ARG A 1 16.93 7.60 5.85
N GLU A 2 15.79 7.86 6.49
CA GLU A 2 15.16 9.17 6.51
C GLU A 2 16.15 10.16 7.14
N ILE A 3 16.26 11.33 6.53
CA ILE A 3 17.07 12.46 7.02
C ILE A 3 16.63 12.87 8.45
N PHE A 4 15.47 12.39 8.92
CA PHE A 4 14.75 12.91 10.07
C PHE A 4 14.57 11.92 11.23
N ASP A 5 15.29 10.79 11.25
CA ASP A 5 15.22 9.76 12.31
C ASP A 5 15.98 10.17 13.59
N ALA A 6 15.65 11.36 14.10
CA ALA A 6 16.17 11.97 15.33
C ALA A 6 15.05 12.80 15.97
N PRO A 7 15.01 12.94 17.32
CA PRO A 7 13.91 13.61 18.02
C PRO A 7 13.93 15.15 17.91
N ASP A 8 15.03 15.75 17.51
CA ASP A 8 15.16 17.21 17.34
C ASP A 8 14.84 17.68 15.91
N ILE A 9 14.85 19.01 15.73
CA ILE A 9 14.63 19.71 14.45
C ILE A 9 15.81 20.59 14.04
N ASP A 10 17.02 20.30 14.52
CA ASP A 10 18.17 21.19 14.34
C ASP A 10 18.57 21.32 12.87
N MET A 11 18.49 20.22 12.12
CA MET A 11 18.80 20.22 10.70
C MET A 11 17.73 20.94 9.88
N GLU A 12 16.47 20.79 10.25
CA GLU A 12 15.32 21.41 9.60
C GLU A 12 15.30 22.92 9.83
N ARG A 13 15.72 23.37 11.02
CA ARG A 13 15.98 24.80 11.27
C ARG A 13 17.11 25.35 10.41
N ARG A 14 18.18 24.57 10.18
CA ARG A 14 19.27 24.96 9.28
C ARG A 14 18.81 25.02 7.82
N PHE A 15 17.98 24.08 7.36
CA PHE A 15 17.34 24.18 6.05
C PHE A 15 16.47 25.43 5.95
N ARG A 16 15.64 25.71 6.95
CA ARG A 16 14.79 26.90 6.98
C ARG A 16 15.59 28.20 6.88
N ALA A 17 16.77 28.25 7.49
CA ALA A 17 17.66 29.40 7.43
C ALA A 17 18.40 29.58 6.09
N THR A 18 18.43 28.55 5.24
CA THR A 18 19.22 28.53 4.00
C THR A 18 18.39 28.39 2.73
N THR A 19 17.13 27.95 2.84
CA THR A 19 16.19 27.84 1.73
C THR A 19 15.06 28.84 1.85
N SER A 20 14.55 29.31 0.71
CA SER A 20 13.37 30.19 0.66
C SER A 20 12.06 29.43 0.81
N ARG A 21 12.03 28.14 0.47
CA ARG A 21 10.87 27.26 0.62
C ARG A 21 11.26 25.92 1.22
N ILE A 22 10.35 25.34 2.01
CA ILE A 22 10.41 23.98 2.53
C ILE A 22 9.12 23.27 2.13
N VAL A 23 9.26 22.12 1.48
CA VAL A 23 8.16 21.18 1.22
C VAL A 23 8.41 19.94 2.06
N LEU A 24 7.40 19.54 2.83
CA LEU A 24 7.45 18.31 3.62
C LEU A 24 6.57 17.26 2.95
N ASP A 25 7.13 16.11 2.60
CA ASP A 25 6.41 14.99 2.00
C ASP A 25 6.29 13.84 3.02
N LEU A 26 5.05 13.44 3.32
CA LEU A 26 4.73 12.47 4.37
C LEU A 26 4.04 11.25 3.79
N ASP A 27 4.80 10.16 3.77
CA ASP A 27 4.32 8.80 3.53
C ASP A 27 4.21 8.05 4.86
N ASP A 28 3.11 7.34 5.07
CA ASP A 28 2.74 6.70 6.34
C ASP A 28 2.65 7.65 7.57
N GLY A 29 2.30 7.07 8.73
CA GLY A 29 2.21 7.79 10.01
C GLY A 29 3.55 8.06 10.68
N VAL A 30 4.60 8.46 9.95
CA VAL A 30 5.96 8.65 10.50
C VAL A 30 6.01 9.62 11.69
N PHE A 31 5.09 10.57 11.74
CA PHE A 31 4.92 11.51 12.86
C PHE A 31 4.58 10.83 14.18
N LEU A 32 4.09 9.59 14.18
CA LEU A 32 3.84 8.81 15.40
C LEU A 32 5.12 8.37 16.11
N ARG A 33 6.26 8.32 15.42
CA ARG A 33 7.55 7.97 16.04
C ARG A 33 8.11 9.11 16.87
N TYR A 34 7.99 10.34 16.36
CA TYR A 34 8.49 11.55 16.99
C TYR A 34 7.41 12.65 17.01
N PRO A 35 6.32 12.48 17.77
CA PRO A 35 5.18 13.41 17.71
C PRO A 35 5.59 14.85 18.00
N GLU A 36 6.37 15.07 19.07
CA GLU A 36 6.88 16.40 19.46
C GLU A 36 7.74 17.07 18.39
N LYS A 37 8.45 16.29 17.58
CA LYS A 37 9.23 16.78 16.45
C LYS A 37 8.30 17.32 15.38
N PHE A 38 7.30 16.53 14.99
CA PHE A 38 6.38 16.90 13.92
C PHE A 38 5.46 18.07 14.31
N GLU A 39 5.14 18.25 15.61
CA GLU A 39 4.50 19.48 16.10
C GLU A 39 5.31 20.74 15.77
N LYS A 40 6.64 20.64 15.71
CA LYS A 40 7.54 21.77 15.42
C LYS A 40 7.92 21.83 13.94
N LEU A 41 8.04 20.69 13.27
CA LEU A 41 8.46 20.59 11.88
C LEU A 41 7.36 21.01 10.90
N VAL A 42 6.13 20.54 11.12
CA VAL A 42 5.01 20.79 10.21
C VAL A 42 4.72 22.29 10.02
N PRO A 43 4.75 23.14 11.08
CA PRO A 43 4.60 24.59 10.92
C PRO A 43 5.77 25.29 10.20
N LEU A 44 6.95 24.65 10.08
CA LEU A 44 8.10 25.24 9.37
C LEU A 44 8.02 25.05 7.85
N ALA A 45 7.19 24.12 7.38
CA ALA A 45 7.00 23.84 5.97
C ALA A 45 6.10 24.90 5.33
N ASP A 46 6.44 25.33 4.12
CA ASP A 46 5.56 26.20 3.32
C ASP A 46 4.46 25.38 2.62
N LEU A 47 4.65 24.08 2.44
CA LEU A 47 3.67 23.13 1.87
C LEU A 47 3.90 21.74 2.46
N VAL A 48 2.83 21.03 2.81
CA VAL A 48 2.89 19.62 3.22
C VAL A 48 2.15 18.73 2.22
N ILE A 49 2.87 17.78 1.65
CA ILE A 49 2.32 16.72 0.81
C ILE A 49 1.95 15.55 1.72
N CYS A 50 0.69 15.15 1.67
CA CYS A 50 0.13 14.09 2.49
C CYS A 50 -0.17 12.86 1.62
N GLY A 51 0.39 11.69 1.98
CA GLY A 51 0.20 10.44 1.24
C GLY A 51 -1.23 9.91 1.23
N ASN A 52 -2.10 10.36 2.16
CA ASN A 52 -3.51 9.99 2.21
C ASN A 52 -4.34 11.00 3.03
N PRO A 53 -5.69 10.93 2.95
CA PRO A 53 -6.57 11.85 3.68
C PRO A 53 -6.42 11.80 5.21
N PHE A 54 -6.03 10.67 5.79
CA PHE A 54 -5.85 10.54 7.24
C PHE A 54 -4.60 11.27 7.72
N ILE A 55 -3.51 11.22 6.95
CA ILE A 55 -2.33 12.05 7.21
C ILE A 55 -2.71 13.52 7.13
N GLU A 56 -3.45 13.93 6.09
CA GLU A 56 -3.89 15.32 5.94
C GLU A 56 -4.76 15.79 7.14
N GLU A 57 -5.68 14.96 7.63
CA GLU A 57 -6.48 15.22 8.82
C GLU A 57 -5.61 15.55 10.04
N TRP A 58 -4.51 14.81 10.22
CA TRP A 58 -3.55 15.07 11.30
C TRP A 58 -2.72 16.34 11.05
N ILE A 59 -2.39 16.66 9.79
CA ILE A 59 -1.54 17.80 9.44
C ILE A 59 -2.28 19.13 9.47
N LYS A 60 -3.53 19.19 9.00
CA LYS A 60 -4.30 20.43 8.83
C LYS A 60 -4.33 21.35 10.06
N PRO A 61 -4.47 20.86 11.30
CA PRO A 61 -4.41 21.71 12.50
C PRO A 61 -3.05 22.42 12.72
N ARG A 62 -1.98 21.94 12.06
CA ARG A 62 -0.59 22.40 12.23
C ARG A 62 -0.08 23.17 11.01
N ASN A 63 -0.65 22.93 9.83
CA ASN A 63 -0.33 23.64 8.60
C ASN A 63 -1.55 23.62 7.67
N GLU A 64 -2.04 24.78 7.26
CA GLU A 64 -3.20 24.89 6.36
C GLU A 64 -2.85 24.63 4.89
N ASN A 65 -1.58 24.78 4.51
CA ASN A 65 -1.15 24.55 3.13
C ASN A 65 -0.78 23.07 2.92
N THR A 66 -1.81 22.27 2.70
CA THR A 66 -1.68 20.84 2.43
C THR A 66 -2.15 20.48 1.02
N ILE A 67 -1.54 19.45 0.46
CA ILE A 67 -2.08 18.73 -0.68
C ILE A 67 -2.04 17.24 -0.39
N ILE A 68 -3.04 16.50 -0.86
CA ILE A 68 -2.97 15.03 -0.87
C ILE A 68 -2.33 14.62 -2.19
N ILE A 69 -1.26 13.84 -2.15
CA ILE A 69 -0.71 13.14 -3.30
C ILE A 69 -0.53 11.68 -2.86
N PRO A 70 -1.35 10.74 -3.34
CA PRO A 70 -1.24 9.36 -2.90
C PRO A 70 0.05 8.73 -3.39
N THR A 71 0.39 7.57 -2.84
CA THR A 71 1.37 6.69 -3.50
C THR A 71 0.98 6.49 -4.96
N CYS A 72 1.94 6.75 -5.85
CA CYS A 72 1.75 6.62 -7.29
C CYS A 72 2.71 5.59 -7.88
N VAL A 73 2.27 4.92 -8.95
CA VAL A 73 3.12 4.04 -9.76
C VAL A 73 3.20 4.53 -11.20
N GLU A 74 4.34 4.27 -11.85
CA GLU A 74 4.46 4.47 -13.29
C GLU A 74 3.89 3.24 -14.01
N MET A 75 2.76 3.40 -14.71
CA MET A 75 2.02 2.27 -15.29
C MET A 75 2.85 1.43 -16.27
N ALA A 76 3.84 2.05 -16.92
CA ALA A 76 4.76 1.37 -17.83
C ALA A 76 5.66 0.33 -17.13
N GLN A 77 5.94 0.51 -15.84
CA GLN A 77 6.74 -0.44 -15.05
C GLN A 77 5.92 -1.65 -14.56
N TYR A 78 4.59 -1.55 -14.56
CA TYR A 78 3.68 -2.59 -14.10
C TYR A 78 2.83 -3.07 -15.30
N PRO A 79 3.33 -3.98 -16.15
CA PRO A 79 2.54 -4.52 -17.25
C PRO A 79 1.36 -5.33 -16.71
N PRO A 80 0.26 -5.47 -17.47
CA PRO A 80 -0.85 -6.30 -17.05
C PRO A 80 -0.39 -7.75 -16.91
N LYS A 81 -0.94 -8.46 -15.92
CA LYS A 81 -0.76 -9.89 -15.76
C LYS A 81 -1.16 -10.56 -17.08
N PRO A 82 -0.27 -11.37 -17.68
CA PRO A 82 -0.62 -12.11 -18.88
C PRO A 82 -1.88 -12.92 -18.62
N GLU A 83 -2.77 -12.97 -19.60
CA GLU A 83 -3.90 -13.89 -19.48
C GLU A 83 -3.35 -15.29 -19.22
N PRO A 84 -3.95 -16.04 -18.29
CA PRO A 84 -3.62 -17.44 -18.18
C PRO A 84 -3.76 -18.02 -19.59
N GLY A 85 -2.69 -18.62 -20.12
CA GLY A 85 -2.88 -19.59 -21.18
C GLY A 85 -3.82 -20.70 -20.69
N THR A 86 -3.98 -21.78 -21.45
CA THR A 86 -4.73 -22.98 -21.02
C THR A 86 -4.17 -23.70 -19.77
N SER A 87 -3.33 -23.03 -18.97
CA SER A 87 -2.70 -23.47 -17.75
C SER A 87 -3.72 -23.61 -16.61
N THR A 88 -4.06 -24.86 -16.33
CA THR A 88 -4.80 -25.39 -15.18
C THR A 88 -3.94 -25.41 -13.90
N GLY A 89 -3.19 -24.34 -13.64
CA GLY A 89 -2.27 -24.25 -12.49
C GLY A 89 -3.01 -24.04 -11.17
N ILE A 90 -2.38 -24.46 -10.05
CA ILE A 90 -2.85 -24.15 -8.71
C ILE A 90 -2.83 -22.62 -8.52
N PRO A 91 -3.95 -21.97 -8.12
CA PRO A 91 -4.00 -20.53 -7.89
C PRO A 91 -3.02 -20.07 -6.81
N ARG A 92 -2.43 -18.90 -7.02
CA ARG A 92 -1.39 -18.33 -6.14
C ARG A 92 -1.90 -17.06 -5.48
N ILE A 93 -2.17 -17.15 -4.18
CA ILE A 93 -2.41 -15.98 -3.33
C ILE A 93 -1.04 -15.48 -2.88
N GLY A 94 -0.77 -14.18 -2.93
CA GLY A 94 0.54 -13.66 -2.56
C GLY A 94 0.54 -12.41 -1.72
N TRP A 95 1.63 -12.28 -0.96
CA TRP A 95 1.95 -11.11 -0.16
C TRP A 95 3.41 -10.73 -0.37
N ILE A 96 3.66 -9.47 -0.72
CA ILE A 96 4.98 -8.89 -0.86
C ILE A 96 5.24 -7.85 0.22
N GLY A 97 6.45 -7.75 0.76
CA GLY A 97 6.78 -6.68 1.67
C GLY A 97 8.09 -6.81 2.40
N THR A 98 8.19 -6.10 3.52
CA THR A 98 9.35 -6.17 4.41
C THR A 98 9.13 -7.24 5.47
N THR A 99 10.21 -7.88 5.92
CA THR A 99 10.19 -8.95 6.93
C THR A 99 9.43 -8.57 8.20
N GLY A 100 9.59 -7.34 8.71
CA GLY A 100 8.88 -6.86 9.91
C GLY A 100 7.35 -6.73 9.75
N ASN A 101 6.86 -6.70 8.50
CA ASN A 101 5.44 -6.57 8.20
C ASN A 101 4.74 -7.94 8.01
N LEU A 102 5.47 -9.06 8.11
CA LEU A 102 4.87 -10.40 8.03
C LEU A 102 3.78 -10.63 9.08
N ARG A 103 3.88 -9.96 10.25
CA ARG A 103 2.87 -10.01 11.31
C ARG A 103 1.46 -9.71 10.83
N TYR A 104 1.28 -8.85 9.82
CA TYR A 104 -0.04 -8.49 9.31
C TYR A 104 -0.80 -9.66 8.71
N LEU A 105 -0.10 -10.71 8.26
CA LEU A 105 -0.75 -11.93 7.78
C LEU A 105 -1.61 -12.60 8.86
N GLN A 106 -1.36 -12.31 10.15
CA GLN A 106 -2.22 -12.77 11.24
C GLN A 106 -3.68 -12.34 11.05
N ALA A 107 -3.93 -11.15 10.50
CA ALA A 107 -5.30 -10.66 10.27
C ALA A 107 -6.05 -11.42 9.15
N ALA A 108 -5.35 -12.13 8.26
CA ALA A 108 -5.94 -12.98 7.22
C ALA A 108 -5.78 -14.48 7.51
N SER A 109 -5.04 -14.84 8.56
CA SER A 109 -4.57 -16.21 8.81
C SER A 109 -5.72 -17.20 9.01
N GLY A 110 -6.75 -16.85 9.80
CA GLY A 110 -7.90 -17.71 10.02
C GLY A 110 -8.69 -17.97 8.74
N GLY A 111 -8.89 -16.93 7.92
CA GLY A 111 -9.53 -17.09 6.61
C GLY A 111 -8.73 -17.94 5.62
N LEU A 112 -7.40 -17.78 5.59
CA LEU A 112 -6.52 -18.61 4.76
C LEU A 112 -6.57 -20.10 5.17
N ARG A 113 -6.59 -20.39 6.47
CA ARG A 113 -6.70 -21.76 6.99
C ARG A 113 -8.04 -22.40 6.62
N LYS A 114 -9.15 -21.69 6.87
CA LYS A 114 -10.49 -22.16 6.48
C LYS A 114 -10.60 -22.41 4.97
N LEU A 115 -9.96 -21.58 4.15
CA LEU A 115 -9.96 -21.77 2.69
C LEU A 115 -9.16 -23.02 2.29
N ALA A 116 -8.04 -23.29 2.95
CA ALA A 116 -7.19 -24.44 2.65
C ALA A 116 -7.87 -25.78 2.94
N GLU A 117 -8.89 -25.81 3.79
CA GLU A 117 -9.70 -27.01 4.07
C GLU A 117 -10.61 -27.40 2.90
N ARG A 118 -10.94 -26.46 2.00
CA ARG A 118 -11.93 -26.65 0.92
C ARG A 118 -11.37 -26.52 -0.50
N THR A 119 -10.33 -25.70 -0.70
CA THR A 119 -9.82 -25.36 -2.03
C THR A 119 -8.28 -25.36 -2.04
N SER A 120 -7.69 -25.95 -3.08
CA SER A 120 -6.23 -25.99 -3.24
C SER A 120 -5.69 -24.66 -3.77
N PHE A 121 -4.74 -24.06 -3.05
CA PHE A 121 -3.98 -22.88 -3.47
C PHE A 121 -2.57 -22.89 -2.87
N GLU A 122 -1.71 -21.99 -3.34
CA GLU A 122 -0.40 -21.70 -2.74
C GLU A 122 -0.38 -20.28 -2.18
N LEU A 123 0.18 -20.10 -0.98
CA LEU A 123 0.46 -18.80 -0.40
C LEU A 123 1.92 -18.40 -0.67
N HIS A 124 2.13 -17.48 -1.60
CA HIS A 124 3.44 -16.98 -2.02
C HIS A 124 3.84 -15.76 -1.16
N ILE A 125 4.90 -15.91 -0.38
CA ILE A 125 5.43 -14.86 0.50
C ILE A 125 6.73 -14.32 -0.09
N ILE A 126 6.71 -13.06 -0.52
CA ILE A 126 7.85 -12.40 -1.18
C ILE A 126 8.48 -11.41 -0.20
N VAL A 127 9.55 -11.85 0.48
CA VAL A 127 10.27 -11.10 1.53
C VAL A 127 11.75 -11.45 1.57
N PRO A 128 12.64 -10.56 2.04
CA PRO A 128 14.05 -10.89 2.22
C PRO A 128 14.29 -12.08 3.16
N ASP A 129 13.61 -12.09 4.31
CA ASP A 129 13.67 -13.16 5.30
C ASP A 129 12.25 -13.54 5.75
N ILE A 130 11.93 -14.83 5.69
CA ILE A 130 10.64 -15.41 6.08
C ILE A 130 10.60 -15.83 7.55
N GLY A 131 11.72 -15.81 8.28
CA GLY A 131 11.83 -16.29 9.66
C GLY A 131 10.69 -15.86 10.60
N PRO A 132 10.28 -14.58 10.65
CA PRO A 132 9.18 -14.11 11.49
C PRO A 132 7.79 -14.69 11.14
N LEU A 133 7.60 -15.26 9.95
CA LEU A 133 6.31 -15.86 9.56
C LEU A 133 5.91 -17.01 10.50
N LYS A 134 6.87 -17.65 11.19
CA LYS A 134 6.60 -18.70 12.19
C LYS A 134 5.66 -18.25 13.34
N GLU A 135 5.50 -16.94 13.53
CA GLU A 135 4.62 -16.36 14.55
C GLU A 135 3.16 -16.26 14.07
N VAL A 136 2.90 -16.51 12.79
CA VAL A 136 1.57 -16.50 12.17
C VAL A 136 1.09 -17.94 12.02
N ASP A 137 -0.10 -18.25 12.56
CA ASP A 137 -0.70 -19.58 12.40
C ASP A 137 -1.27 -19.79 10.99
N LEU A 138 -0.48 -20.44 10.13
CA LEU A 138 -0.84 -20.84 8.77
C LEU A 138 -0.97 -22.37 8.64
N SER A 139 -1.36 -23.06 9.72
CA SER A 139 -1.52 -24.51 9.72
C SER A 139 -2.45 -24.99 8.59
N GLY A 140 -1.98 -25.93 7.78
CA GLY A 140 -2.72 -26.45 6.62
C GLY A 140 -2.56 -25.63 5.32
N VAL A 141 -1.96 -24.44 5.36
CA VAL A 141 -1.71 -23.62 4.18
C VAL A 141 -0.36 -23.97 3.55
N LYS A 142 -0.34 -24.25 2.24
CA LYS A 142 0.90 -24.48 1.49
C LYS A 142 1.62 -23.15 1.23
N VAL A 143 2.65 -22.85 2.02
CA VAL A 143 3.44 -21.63 1.91
C VAL A 143 4.64 -21.83 0.97
N VAL A 144 4.86 -20.89 0.06
CA VAL A 144 6.02 -20.79 -0.83
C VAL A 144 6.75 -19.48 -0.53
N HIS A 145 8.03 -19.55 -0.19
CA HIS A 145 8.87 -18.38 0.03
C HIS A 145 9.61 -18.00 -1.25
N GLN A 146 9.62 -16.70 -1.56
CA GLN A 146 10.57 -16.14 -2.50
C GLN A 146 11.34 -14.97 -1.86
N PRO A 147 12.68 -14.97 -1.90
CA PRO A 147 13.46 -13.79 -1.53
C PRO A 147 13.10 -12.59 -2.41
N TRP A 148 12.80 -11.45 -1.80
CA TRP A 148 12.52 -10.22 -2.54
C TRP A 148 13.77 -9.75 -3.30
N ASP A 149 13.58 -9.38 -4.58
CA ASP A 149 14.63 -8.81 -5.41
C ASP A 149 14.07 -7.60 -6.16
N LYS A 150 14.64 -6.41 -5.88
CA LYS A 150 14.26 -5.15 -6.53
C LYS A 150 14.17 -5.26 -8.06
N ARG A 151 15.10 -5.99 -8.69
CA ARG A 151 15.16 -6.08 -10.16
C ARG A 151 14.06 -6.96 -10.73
N ARG A 152 13.49 -7.84 -9.90
CA ARG A 152 12.47 -8.82 -10.28
C ARG A 152 11.14 -8.56 -9.60
N GLU A 153 10.99 -7.49 -8.82
CA GLU A 153 9.80 -7.23 -8.01
C GLU A 153 8.51 -7.37 -8.85
N VAL A 154 8.48 -6.74 -10.03
CA VAL A 154 7.34 -6.84 -10.94
C VAL A 154 7.13 -8.27 -11.45
N ASP A 155 8.18 -8.98 -11.84
CA ASP A 155 8.08 -10.41 -12.23
C ASP A 155 7.60 -11.30 -11.07
N GLN A 156 7.95 -10.95 -9.84
CA GLN A 156 7.49 -11.63 -8.63
C GLN A 156 5.99 -11.38 -8.41
N LEU A 157 5.54 -10.14 -8.57
CA LEU A 157 4.11 -9.79 -8.52
C LEU A 157 3.31 -10.52 -9.58
N LEU A 158 3.78 -10.57 -10.83
CA LEU A 158 3.05 -11.17 -11.96
C LEU A 158 2.83 -12.68 -11.82
N GLN A 159 3.61 -13.34 -10.95
CA GLN A 159 3.39 -14.75 -10.60
C GLN A 159 2.13 -14.95 -9.74
N LEU A 160 1.65 -13.92 -9.06
CA LEU A 160 0.49 -13.98 -8.16
C LEU A 160 -0.81 -13.86 -8.94
N ASP A 161 -1.84 -14.60 -8.52
CA ASP A 161 -3.19 -14.50 -9.08
C ASP A 161 -4.10 -13.63 -8.21
N VAL A 162 -3.82 -13.56 -6.90
CA VAL A 162 -4.54 -12.74 -5.93
C VAL A 162 -3.54 -12.07 -4.98
N GLY A 163 -3.66 -10.77 -4.75
CA GLY A 163 -2.86 -10.03 -3.78
C GLY A 163 -3.48 -9.99 -2.37
N LEU A 164 -2.64 -9.95 -1.34
CA LEU A 164 -3.06 -9.73 0.05
C LEU A 164 -2.56 -8.37 0.56
N MET A 165 -3.45 -7.60 1.19
CA MET A 165 -3.11 -6.39 1.93
C MET A 165 -3.81 -6.34 3.30
N PRO A 166 -3.48 -7.26 4.22
CA PRO A 166 -4.02 -7.23 5.57
C PRO A 166 -3.37 -6.12 6.40
N LEU A 167 -4.14 -5.55 7.32
CA LEU A 167 -3.72 -4.60 8.35
C LEU A 167 -4.50 -4.90 9.64
N PHE A 168 -3.97 -4.49 10.79
CA PHE A 168 -4.67 -4.67 12.06
C PHE A 168 -5.69 -3.57 12.29
N GLU A 169 -6.90 -3.97 12.67
CA GLU A 169 -7.87 -3.01 13.17
C GLU A 169 -7.46 -2.51 14.56
N GLY A 170 -7.60 -1.22 14.82
CA GLY A 170 -7.31 -0.61 16.12
C GLY A 170 -5.87 -0.18 16.35
N GLU A 171 -4.91 -0.56 15.50
CA GLU A 171 -3.56 -0.01 15.55
C GLU A 171 -3.51 1.38 14.90
N THR A 172 -3.14 2.40 15.69
CA THR A 172 -3.04 3.79 15.22
C THR A 172 -2.12 3.93 14.01
N TRP A 173 -0.98 3.21 14.00
CA TRP A 173 -0.03 3.24 12.88
C TRP A 173 -0.67 2.80 11.56
N ASP A 174 -1.52 1.78 11.60
CA ASP A 174 -2.12 1.18 10.41
C ASP A 174 -3.16 2.10 9.75
N LYS A 175 -3.83 2.97 10.52
CA LYS A 175 -4.74 4.00 9.97
C LYS A 175 -4.03 4.89 8.94
N TYR A 176 -2.79 5.25 9.21
CA TYR A 176 -2.05 6.23 8.41
C TYR A 176 -1.24 5.64 7.28
N LYS A 177 -1.23 4.31 7.12
CA LYS A 177 -0.49 3.66 6.06
C LYS A 177 -0.99 4.04 4.68
N CYS A 178 -0.04 4.08 3.76
CA CYS A 178 -0.26 4.21 2.34
C CYS A 178 -0.35 2.83 1.65
N GLY A 179 -0.98 2.82 0.48
CA GLY A 179 -1.50 1.61 -0.16
C GLY A 179 -0.55 0.93 -1.14
N LEU A 180 0.77 1.15 -1.07
CA LEU A 180 1.71 0.78 -2.14
C LEU A 180 1.50 -0.64 -2.68
N LYS A 181 1.50 -1.66 -1.81
CA LYS A 181 1.36 -3.08 -2.24
C LYS A 181 0.06 -3.32 -3.00
N LEU A 182 -1.05 -2.80 -2.46
CA LEU A 182 -2.36 -2.90 -3.07
C LEU A 182 -2.37 -2.23 -4.46
N ILE A 183 -1.81 -1.02 -4.56
CA ILE A 183 -1.67 -0.30 -5.81
C ILE A 183 -0.80 -1.08 -6.80
N GLN A 184 0.29 -1.72 -6.36
CA GLN A 184 1.15 -2.53 -7.23
C GLN A 184 0.42 -3.76 -7.80
N TYR A 185 -0.34 -4.50 -6.97
CA TYR A 185 -1.15 -5.62 -7.46
C TYR A 185 -2.18 -5.15 -8.47
N MET A 186 -2.94 -4.13 -8.10
CA MET A 186 -4.00 -3.57 -8.95
C MET A 186 -3.41 -2.99 -10.25
N ALA A 187 -2.24 -2.37 -10.19
CA ALA A 187 -1.52 -1.89 -11.37
C ALA A 187 -1.27 -3.05 -12.32
N CYS A 188 -0.74 -4.17 -11.86
CA CYS A 188 -0.57 -5.39 -12.66
C CYS A 188 -1.90 -6.05 -13.09
N GLY A 189 -3.06 -5.52 -12.73
CA GLY A 189 -4.35 -6.16 -12.99
C GLY A 189 -4.57 -7.44 -12.17
N ILE A 190 -3.95 -7.52 -11.00
CA ILE A 190 -4.11 -8.60 -10.03
C ILE A 190 -5.13 -8.12 -8.99
N PRO A 191 -6.30 -8.78 -8.87
CA PRO A 191 -7.26 -8.44 -7.82
C PRO A 191 -6.66 -8.74 -6.44
N ALA A 192 -7.05 -7.97 -5.43
CA ALA A 192 -6.55 -8.17 -4.08
C ALA A 192 -7.69 -8.28 -3.06
N VAL A 193 -7.38 -8.86 -1.90
CA VAL A 193 -8.22 -8.79 -0.71
C VAL A 193 -7.46 -8.02 0.37
N ALA A 194 -8.09 -6.99 0.91
CA ALA A 194 -7.46 -6.06 1.86
C ALA A 194 -8.31 -5.89 3.13
N SER A 195 -7.67 -5.62 4.27
CA SER A 195 -8.39 -5.17 5.46
C SER A 195 -9.01 -3.79 5.21
N PRO A 196 -10.25 -3.50 5.69
CA PRO A 196 -10.90 -2.20 5.55
C PRO A 196 -10.33 -1.16 6.53
N VAL A 197 -9.01 -0.98 6.52
CA VAL A 197 -8.25 -0.10 7.42
C VAL A 197 -7.57 1.00 6.62
N GLY A 198 -7.71 2.25 7.10
CA GLY A 198 -7.03 3.40 6.52
C GLY A 198 -7.31 3.55 5.02
N VAL A 199 -6.25 3.77 4.25
CA VAL A 199 -6.36 4.03 2.81
C VAL A 199 -6.88 2.83 2.02
N ASN A 200 -6.77 1.59 2.53
CA ASN A 200 -7.29 0.41 1.82
C ASN A 200 -8.80 0.56 1.55
N ALA A 201 -9.56 1.07 2.53
CA ALA A 201 -11.00 1.31 2.39
C ALA A 201 -11.35 2.43 1.39
N HIS A 202 -10.37 3.27 1.01
CA HIS A 202 -10.53 4.32 0.01
C HIS A 202 -10.11 3.84 -1.40
N ILE A 203 -9.12 2.97 -1.47
CA ILE A 203 -8.62 2.41 -2.74
C ILE A 203 -9.60 1.35 -3.27
N VAL A 204 -10.12 0.49 -2.38
CA VAL A 204 -10.95 -0.64 -2.76
C VAL A 204 -12.43 -0.26 -2.81
N GLU A 205 -13.01 -0.41 -4.00
CA GLU A 205 -14.45 -0.48 -4.22
C GLU A 205 -14.84 -1.96 -4.18
N HIS A 206 -15.36 -2.41 -3.03
CA HIS A 206 -15.58 -3.83 -2.71
C HIS A 206 -16.37 -4.56 -3.80
N GLY A 207 -15.79 -5.65 -4.31
CA GLY A 207 -16.37 -6.50 -5.36
C GLY A 207 -16.33 -5.89 -6.75
N GLN A 208 -15.77 -4.69 -6.93
CA GLN A 208 -15.66 -4.03 -8.24
C GLN A 208 -14.21 -3.98 -8.72
N ASN A 209 -13.29 -3.47 -7.90
CA ASN A 209 -11.87 -3.34 -8.28
C ASN A 209 -10.93 -4.18 -7.39
N SER A 210 -11.45 -4.72 -6.28
CA SER A 210 -10.82 -5.63 -5.32
C SER A 210 -11.83 -5.94 -4.20
N PHE A 211 -11.46 -6.75 -3.21
CA PHE A 211 -12.34 -7.06 -2.08
C PHE A 211 -11.78 -6.52 -0.75
N LEU A 212 -12.71 -6.27 0.16
CA LEU A 212 -12.43 -5.92 1.55
C LEU A 212 -12.85 -7.07 2.46
N ALA A 213 -12.03 -7.39 3.45
CA ALA A 213 -12.32 -8.43 4.44
C ALA A 213 -11.86 -8.01 5.84
N ARG A 214 -12.77 -8.05 6.79
CA ARG A 214 -12.58 -7.75 8.21
C ARG A 214 -12.48 -9.02 9.05
N THR A 215 -13.35 -9.99 8.77
CA THR A 215 -13.48 -11.22 9.55
C THR A 215 -12.88 -12.42 8.82
N ASP A 216 -12.55 -13.49 9.55
CA ASP A 216 -12.07 -14.73 8.94
C ASP A 216 -13.02 -15.26 7.86
N ASP A 217 -14.34 -15.16 8.08
CA ASP A 217 -15.33 -15.64 7.11
C ASP A 217 -15.31 -14.79 5.84
N GLU A 218 -15.21 -13.46 5.95
CA GLU A 218 -15.05 -12.57 4.80
C GLU A 218 -13.74 -12.81 4.06
N TRP A 219 -12.62 -13.05 4.76
CA TRP A 219 -11.36 -13.43 4.14
C TRP A 219 -11.49 -14.73 3.37
N THR A 220 -12.10 -15.75 4.00
CA THR A 220 -12.30 -17.07 3.38
C THR A 220 -13.13 -16.95 2.11
N GLU A 221 -14.27 -16.26 2.20
CA GLU A 221 -15.24 -16.10 1.12
C GLU A 221 -14.65 -15.32 -0.06
N ASN A 222 -14.11 -14.13 0.19
CA ASN A 222 -13.60 -13.27 -0.87
C ASN A 222 -12.36 -13.86 -1.55
N LEU A 223 -11.46 -14.49 -0.79
CA LEU A 223 -10.33 -15.22 -1.38
C LEU A 223 -10.82 -16.45 -2.16
N GLY A 224 -11.83 -17.17 -1.67
CA GLY A 224 -12.41 -18.33 -2.35
C GLY A 224 -12.96 -17.99 -3.73
N GLN A 225 -13.79 -16.95 -3.83
CA GLN A 225 -14.33 -16.47 -5.11
C GLN A 225 -13.22 -16.19 -6.14
N LEU A 226 -12.16 -15.51 -5.70
CA LEU A 226 -11.03 -15.18 -6.56
C LEU A 226 -10.17 -16.41 -6.89
N VAL A 227 -10.00 -17.37 -5.99
CA VAL A 227 -9.26 -18.62 -6.26
C VAL A 227 -10.01 -19.49 -7.28
N GLU A 228 -11.33 -19.57 -7.16
CA GLU A 228 -12.17 -20.52 -7.89
C GLU A 228 -12.57 -20.05 -9.29
N SER A 229 -12.57 -18.73 -9.57
CA SER A 229 -12.93 -18.20 -10.90
C SER A 229 -11.81 -17.35 -11.51
N ALA A 230 -11.23 -17.85 -12.61
CA ALA A 230 -10.27 -17.09 -13.41
C ALA A 230 -10.93 -15.91 -14.13
N GLU A 231 -12.20 -16.07 -14.52
CA GLU A 231 -13.03 -15.05 -15.16
C GLU A 231 -13.24 -13.87 -14.22
N LEU A 232 -13.62 -14.15 -12.96
CA LEU A 232 -13.77 -13.11 -11.95
C LEU A 232 -12.43 -12.40 -11.68
N ARG A 233 -11.31 -13.14 -11.60
CA ARG A 233 -10.00 -12.50 -11.46
C ARG A 233 -9.70 -11.53 -12.60
N LYS A 234 -10.03 -11.92 -13.83
CA LYS A 234 -9.84 -11.08 -15.03
C LYS A 234 -10.72 -9.84 -15.00
N GLU A 235 -11.99 -9.99 -14.65
CA GLU A 235 -12.95 -8.89 -14.53
C GLU A 235 -12.49 -7.86 -13.49
N ILE A 236 -12.30 -8.31 -12.24
CA ILE A 236 -11.91 -7.45 -11.13
C ILE A 236 -10.51 -6.88 -11.37
N GLY A 237 -9.58 -7.67 -11.89
CA GLY A 237 -8.23 -7.22 -12.24
C GLY A 237 -8.20 -6.11 -13.30
N THR A 238 -9.10 -6.18 -14.29
CA THR A 238 -9.25 -5.13 -15.31
C THR A 238 -9.73 -3.82 -14.68
N ALA A 239 -10.75 -3.90 -13.81
CA ALA A 239 -11.26 -2.75 -13.07
C ALA A 239 -10.24 -2.19 -12.07
N ALA A 240 -9.45 -3.06 -11.44
CA ALA A 240 -8.33 -2.71 -10.56
C ALA A 240 -7.29 -1.85 -11.29
N ARG A 241 -6.84 -2.32 -12.45
CA ARG A 241 -5.85 -1.63 -13.28
C ARG A 241 -6.36 -0.28 -13.75
N LYS A 242 -7.62 -0.21 -14.17
CA LYS A 242 -8.28 1.05 -14.54
C LYS A 242 -8.28 2.04 -13.37
N THR A 243 -8.65 1.59 -12.17
CA THR A 243 -8.63 2.42 -10.95
C THR A 243 -7.24 3.02 -10.72
N VAL A 244 -6.18 2.21 -10.84
CA VAL A 244 -4.81 2.70 -10.65
C VAL A 244 -4.42 3.71 -11.74
N ALA A 245 -4.70 3.42 -13.01
CA ALA A 245 -4.40 4.33 -14.09
C ALA A 245 -5.05 5.72 -13.92
N GLU A 246 -6.28 5.76 -13.42
CA GLU A 246 -7.07 6.99 -13.26
C GLU A 246 -6.80 7.75 -11.96
N LYS A 247 -6.41 7.06 -10.87
CA LYS A 247 -6.35 7.65 -9.52
C LYS A 247 -4.97 7.56 -8.84
N TYR A 248 -4.14 6.58 -9.20
CA TYR A 248 -2.90 6.22 -8.51
C TYR A 248 -1.70 6.06 -9.44
N SER A 249 -1.79 6.61 -10.65
CA SER A 249 -0.67 6.71 -11.58
C SER A 249 0.08 8.03 -11.39
N ILE A 250 1.35 8.07 -11.80
CA ILE A 250 2.09 9.34 -11.89
C ILE A 250 1.35 10.30 -12.81
N GLU A 251 0.86 9.82 -13.95
CA GLU A 251 0.17 10.64 -14.95
C GLU A 251 -1.10 11.29 -14.39
N ALA A 252 -1.86 10.57 -13.55
CA ALA A 252 -3.07 11.10 -12.92
C ALA A 252 -2.78 12.16 -11.84
N ASN A 253 -1.64 12.07 -11.16
CA ASN A 253 -1.35 12.90 -9.98
C ASN A 253 -0.32 14.01 -10.22
N PHE A 254 0.54 13.85 -11.23
CA PHE A 254 1.62 14.79 -11.55
C PHE A 254 1.10 16.22 -11.81
N PRO A 255 0.00 16.47 -12.54
CA PRO A 255 -0.48 17.83 -12.76
C PRO A 255 -0.81 18.57 -11.45
N ARG A 256 -1.41 17.87 -10.48
CA ARG A 256 -1.73 18.44 -9.15
C ARG A 256 -0.47 18.71 -8.35
N TYR A 257 0.50 17.77 -8.39
CA TYR A 257 1.80 17.92 -7.75
C TYR A 257 2.56 19.14 -8.32
N GLU A 258 2.69 19.21 -9.65
CA GLU A 258 3.36 20.30 -10.36
C GLU A 258 2.71 21.65 -10.06
N GLN A 259 1.37 21.72 -10.16
CA GLN A 259 0.62 22.95 -9.89
C GLN A 259 0.91 23.48 -8.48
N ALA A 260 0.89 22.62 -7.47
CA ALA A 260 1.13 23.03 -6.08
C ALA A 260 2.55 23.59 -5.87
N LEU A 261 3.56 22.93 -6.45
CA LEU A 261 4.95 23.42 -6.39
C LEU A 261 5.14 24.73 -7.15
N MET A 262 4.53 24.86 -8.34
CA MET A 262 4.62 26.08 -9.14
C MET A 262 3.94 27.26 -8.44
N GLN A 263 2.79 27.04 -7.80
CA GLN A 263 2.12 28.05 -6.97
C GLN A 263 3.01 28.49 -5.80
N LEU A 264 3.66 27.54 -5.13
CA LEU A 264 4.58 27.82 -4.01
C LEU A 264 5.77 28.69 -4.43
N CYS A 265 6.32 28.45 -5.63
CA CYS A 265 7.42 29.24 -6.19
C CYS A 265 7.01 30.66 -6.57
N GLN A 266 5.75 30.88 -6.95
CA GLN A 266 5.23 32.19 -7.36
C GLN A 266 4.82 33.08 -6.18
N GLN A 267 4.53 32.49 -5.01
CA GLN A 267 4.30 33.25 -3.79
C GLN A 267 5.59 34.02 -3.45
N LYS A 268 5.49 35.34 -3.22
CA LYS A 268 6.64 36.13 -2.77
C LYS A 268 7.12 35.58 -1.43
N SER A 269 8.44 35.45 -1.25
CA SER A 269 9.01 35.21 0.08
C SER A 269 8.69 36.43 0.94
N GLY A 270 7.92 36.23 2.01
CA GLY A 270 7.67 37.24 3.04
C GLY A 270 8.89 37.44 3.92
#